data_AF-A0A2T1GAG5-F1
#
_entry.id   AF-A0A2T1GAG5-F1
#
_cell.length_a   1.000
_cell.length_b   1.000
_cell.length_c   1.000
_cell.angle_alpha   90.00
_cell.angle_beta   90.00
_cell.angle_gamma   90.00
#
_symmetry.space_group_name_H-M   'P 1'
#
loop_
_entity.id
_entity.type
_entity.pdbx_description
1 polymer ?
#
loop_
_entity_poly.entity_id
_entity_poly.type
_entity_poly.pdbx_seq_one_letter_code
_entity_poly.pdbx_strand_id
1 'polypeptide(L)'
;MEDLPAIFEATTSPGFHAGMDSEAPLRIEDLYEALSENLQAWQEGKLYSFTIADRDSDRLLGRIGINRNKREGLWNLGFWTHPASQGKGYMTESVIAVSYTHL
;
A
#
# COMPACT_ATOMS: atom_id res chain seq x y z
N MET A 1 -10.22 2.38 8.24
CA MET A 1 -11.10 1.20 8.32
C MET A 1 -11.81 0.95 7.00
N GLU A 2 -12.27 1.99 6.31
CA GLU A 2 -13.02 1.88 5.05
C GLU A 2 -12.27 1.10 3.95
N ASP A 3 -10.93 1.20 3.90
CA ASP A 3 -10.13 0.46 2.91
C ASP A 3 -9.98 -1.05 3.19
N LEU A 4 -10.21 -1.51 4.42
CA LEU A 4 -9.86 -2.88 4.83
C LEU A 4 -10.56 -3.96 4.01
N PRO A 5 -11.85 -3.86 3.65
CA PRO A 5 -12.50 -4.85 2.79
C PRO A 5 -11.82 -4.98 1.42
N ALA A 6 -11.46 -3.87 0.78
CA ALA A 6 -10.79 -3.89 -0.52
C ALA A 6 -9.33 -4.35 -0.42
N ILE A 7 -8.64 -4.05 0.68
CA ILE A 7 -7.30 -4.60 0.96
C ILE A 7 -7.37 -6.11 1.18
N PHE A 8 -8.39 -6.59 1.90
CA PHE A 8 -8.59 -8.02 2.13
C PHE A 8 -8.87 -8.75 0.82
N GLU A 9 -9.74 -8.20 -0.04
CA GLU A 9 -9.98 -8.73 -1.39
C GLU A 9 -8.68 -8.82 -2.22
N ALA A 10 -7.88 -7.75 -2.22
CA ALA A 10 -6.62 -7.72 -2.97
C ALA A 10 -5.61 -8.76 -2.46
N THR A 11 -5.39 -8.79 -1.14
CA THR A 11 -4.37 -9.64 -0.49
C THR A 11 -4.74 -11.12 -0.52
N THR A 12 -6.03 -11.46 -0.55
CA THR A 12 -6.49 -12.86 -0.70
C THR A 12 -6.54 -13.34 -2.15
N SER A 13 -6.24 -12.47 -3.12
CA SER A 13 -6.23 -12.86 -4.53
C SER A 13 -5.08 -13.84 -4.85
N PRO A 14 -5.29 -14.83 -5.73
CA PRO A 14 -4.25 -15.79 -6.11
C PRO A 14 -2.98 -15.12 -6.62
N GLY A 15 -1.84 -15.52 -6.05
CA GLY A 15 -0.52 -15.02 -6.46
C GLY A 15 -0.16 -13.63 -5.95
N PHE A 16 -1.02 -12.94 -5.19
CA PHE A 16 -0.69 -11.62 -4.62
C PHE A 16 0.60 -11.63 -3.82
N HIS A 17 0.79 -12.65 -3.00
CA HIS A 17 1.94 -12.83 -2.12
C HIS A 17 3.14 -13.53 -2.78
N ALA A 18 3.09 -13.81 -4.10
CA ALA A 18 4.17 -14.50 -4.78
C ALA A 18 5.46 -13.66 -4.74
N GLY A 19 6.47 -14.15 -4.03
CA GLY A 19 7.75 -13.43 -3.83
C GLY A 19 7.73 -12.42 -2.68
N MET A 20 6.73 -12.47 -1.78
CA MET A 20 6.68 -11.70 -0.54
C MET A 20 6.91 -12.61 0.67
N ASP A 21 7.42 -12.05 1.77
CA ASP A 21 7.60 -12.77 3.05
C ASP A 21 6.29 -12.88 3.86
N SER A 22 5.16 -12.42 3.31
CA SER A 22 3.86 -12.41 3.98
C SER A 22 2.92 -13.43 3.36
N GLU A 23 2.05 -14.03 4.17
CA GLU A 23 0.97 -14.90 3.71
C GLU A 23 -0.34 -14.13 3.56
N ALA A 24 -1.28 -14.71 2.81
CA ALA A 24 -2.62 -14.14 2.68
C ALA A 24 -3.36 -14.17 4.01
N PRO A 25 -4.05 -13.09 4.40
CA PRO A 25 -4.87 -13.08 5.60
C PRO A 25 -6.02 -14.08 5.45
N LEU A 26 -6.41 -14.75 6.53
CA LEU A 26 -7.55 -15.67 6.53
C LEU A 26 -8.85 -14.93 6.82
N ARG A 27 -8.76 -13.82 7.57
CA ARG A 27 -9.87 -12.97 7.97
C ARG A 27 -9.50 -11.50 7.84
N ILE A 28 -10.50 -10.64 7.68
CA ILE A 28 -10.28 -9.19 7.60
C ILE A 28 -9.66 -8.63 8.89
N GLU A 29 -9.95 -9.25 10.04
CA GLU A 29 -9.37 -8.85 11.33
C GLU A 29 -7.85 -9.06 11.40
N ASP A 30 -7.29 -9.98 10.59
CA ASP A 30 -5.84 -10.22 10.52
C ASP A 30 -5.09 -9.00 9.97
N LEU A 31 -5.80 -8.07 9.31
CA LEU A 31 -5.23 -6.80 8.83
C LEU A 31 -5.14 -5.72 9.91
N TYR A 32 -5.76 -5.91 11.08
CA TYR A 32 -5.82 -4.88 12.13
C TYR A 32 -4.46 -4.59 12.75
N GLU A 33 -3.61 -5.61 12.89
CA GLU A 33 -2.25 -5.44 13.37
C GLU A 33 -1.44 -4.58 12.40
N ALA A 34 -1.39 -4.97 11.12
CA ALA A 34 -0.71 -4.20 10.07
C ALA A 34 -1.27 -2.76 9.93
N LEU A 35 -2.57 -2.55 10.13
CA LEU A 35 -3.14 -1.20 10.16
C LEU A 35 -2.62 -0.41 11.37
N SER A 36 -2.61 -1.01 12.55
CA SER A 36 -2.14 -0.36 13.78
C SER A 36 -0.66 0.01 13.70
N GLU A 37 0.17 -0.89 13.20
CA GLU A 37 1.61 -0.64 12.96
C GLU A 37 1.83 0.49 11.95
N ASN A 38 1.07 0.50 10.84
CA ASN A 38 1.14 1.57 9.84
C ASN A 38 0.77 2.93 10.44
N LEU A 39 -0.28 2.99 11.27
CA LEU A 39 -0.70 4.23 11.94
C LEU A 39 0.35 4.72 12.94
N GLN A 40 0.94 3.81 13.72
CA GLN A 40 2.02 4.16 14.63
C GLN A 40 3.25 4.68 13.86
N ALA A 41 3.68 3.97 12.81
CA ALA A 41 4.83 4.35 12.01
C ALA A 41 4.62 5.69 11.26
N TRP A 42 3.36 6.01 10.92
CA TRP A 42 2.98 7.33 10.41
C TRP A 42 3.22 8.43 11.45
N GLN A 43 2.71 8.26 12.67
CA GLN A 43 2.87 9.25 13.74
C GLN A 43 4.34 9.47 14.11
N GLU A 44 5.15 8.41 14.02
CA GLU A 44 6.60 8.47 14.28
C GLU A 44 7.42 8.99 13.08
N GLY A 45 6.78 9.29 11.95
CA GLY A 45 7.45 9.75 10.73
C GLY A 45 8.40 8.73 10.12
N LYS A 46 8.13 7.43 10.32
CA LYS A 46 8.92 6.30 9.84
C LYS A 46 8.39 5.68 8.55
N LEU A 47 7.08 5.73 8.34
CA LEU A 47 6.40 5.21 7.15
C LEU A 47 5.17 6.07 6.84
N TYR A 48 5.01 6.45 5.58
CA TYR A 48 3.79 7.09 5.08
C TYR A 48 3.13 6.17 4.05
N SER A 49 1.99 5.60 4.42
CA SER A 49 1.22 4.66 3.60
C SER A 49 -0.05 5.32 3.07
N PHE A 50 -0.20 5.35 1.76
CA PHE A 50 -1.33 5.95 1.05
C PHE A 50 -2.15 4.89 0.30
N THR A 51 -3.46 5.10 0.28
CA THR A 51 -4.36 4.38 -0.62
C THR A 51 -4.43 5.13 -1.94
N ILE A 52 -4.28 4.40 -3.05
CA ILE A 52 -4.48 4.92 -4.40
C ILE A 52 -5.93 4.59 -4.76
N ALA A 53 -6.77 5.59 -4.94
CA ALA A 53 -8.18 5.42 -5.25
C ALA A 53 -8.52 6.02 -6.61
N ASP A 54 -9.50 5.41 -7.28
CA ASP A 54 -10.12 5.96 -8.47
C ASP A 54 -10.87 7.24 -8.11
N ARG A 55 -10.63 8.33 -8.84
CA ARG A 55 -11.14 9.66 -8.48
C ARG A 55 -12.67 9.75 -8.44
N ASP A 56 -13.35 9.02 -9.32
CA ASP A 56 -14.79 9.14 -9.49
C ASP A 56 -15.56 8.13 -8.63
N SER A 57 -15.02 6.92 -8.48
CA SER A 57 -15.67 5.81 -7.78
C SER A 57 -15.13 5.53 -6.37
N ASP A 58 -14.04 6.18 -5.98
CA ASP A 58 -13.29 5.95 -4.73
C ASP A 58 -12.82 4.49 -4.56
N ARG A 59 -12.83 3.72 -5.66
CA ARG A 59 -12.43 2.32 -5.66
C ARG A 59 -10.91 2.23 -5.44
N LEU A 60 -10.50 1.37 -4.51
CA LEU A 60 -9.09 1.08 -4.27
C LEU A 60 -8.42 0.50 -5.53
N LEU A 61 -7.39 1.17 -6.00
CA LEU A 61 -6.55 0.76 -7.14
C LEU A 61 -5.21 0.17 -6.68
N GLY A 62 -4.76 0.48 -5.47
CA GLY A 62 -3.52 -0.03 -4.92
C GLY A 62 -3.12 0.70 -3.64
N ARG A 63 -1.92 0.38 -3.14
CA ARG A 63 -1.31 1.12 -2.03
C ARG A 63 0.16 1.40 -2.32
N ILE A 64 0.63 2.51 -1.76
CA ILE A 64 2.02 2.96 -1.86
C ILE A 64 2.50 3.43 -0.50
N GLY A 65 3.68 2.97 -0.08
CA GLY A 65 4.29 3.24 1.20
C GLY A 65 5.70 3.79 1.03
N ILE A 66 6.01 4.88 1.74
CA ILE A 66 7.33 5.52 1.76
C ILE A 66 7.90 5.33 3.16
N ASN A 67 8.90 4.45 3.33
CA ASN A 67 9.48 4.15 4.64
C ASN A 67 10.97 4.45 4.73
N ARG A 68 11.42 4.84 5.91
CA ARG A 68 12.85 5.07 6.18
C ARG A 68 13.64 3.79 5.97
N ASN A 69 14.76 3.90 5.26
CA ASN A 69 15.73 2.83 5.19
C ASN A 69 16.57 2.78 6.49
N LYS A 70 17.22 1.65 6.75
CA LYS A 70 18.20 1.53 7.83
C LYS A 70 19.41 2.45 7.62
N ARG A 71 19.78 2.68 6.35
CA ARG A 71 20.79 3.67 5.97
C ARG A 71 20.19 5.07 6.01
N GLU A 72 20.81 5.94 6.79
CA GLU A 72 20.42 7.33 6.93
C GLU A 72 20.39 8.06 5.57
N GLY A 73 19.41 8.96 5.41
CA GLY A 73 19.22 9.73 4.18
C GLY A 73 18.55 8.95 3.04
N LEU A 74 18.25 7.65 3.21
CA LEU A 74 17.55 6.86 2.20
C LEU A 74 16.14 6.49 2.66
N TRP A 75 15.22 6.51 1.70
CA TRP A 75 13.85 6.06 1.85
C TRP A 75 13.55 4.99 0.81
N ASN A 76 12.76 4.00 1.19
CA ASN A 76 12.28 2.95 0.32
C ASN A 76 10.86 3.27 -0.13
N LEU A 77 10.53 2.84 -1.34
CA LEU A 77 9.19 2.89 -1.88
C LEU A 77 8.69 1.45 -2.05
N GLY A 78 7.67 1.07 -1.29
CA GLY A 78 6.97 -0.21 -1.42
C GLY A 78 5.56 0.01 -1.94
N PHE A 79 5.10 -0.80 -2.88
CA PHE A 79 3.76 -0.62 -3.44
C PHE A 79 3.20 -1.92 -4.01
N TRP A 80 1.88 -1.92 -4.22
CA TRP A 80 1.17 -2.93 -4.98
C TRP A 80 -0.05 -2.32 -5.67
N THR A 81 -0.44 -2.91 -6.80
CA THR A 81 -1.67 -2.55 -7.52
C THR A 81 -2.69 -3.65 -7.33
N HIS A 82 -3.95 -3.29 -7.07
CA HIS A 82 -5.05 -4.23 -6.96
C HIS A 82 -5.05 -5.15 -8.20
N PRO A 83 -5.18 -6.48 -8.05
CA PRO A 83 -5.08 -7.42 -9.18
C PRO A 83 -5.97 -7.05 -10.37
N ALA A 84 -7.22 -6.63 -10.13
CA ALA A 84 -8.16 -6.17 -11.17
C ALA A 84 -7.78 -4.83 -11.86
N SER A 85 -6.76 -4.14 -11.36
CA SER A 85 -6.31 -2.81 -11.82
C SER A 85 -4.88 -2.82 -12.39
N GLN A 86 -4.22 -3.98 -12.44
CA GLN A 86 -2.88 -4.13 -13.02
C GLN A 86 -2.87 -3.87 -14.53
N GLY A 87 -1.70 -3.54 -15.08
CA GLY A 87 -1.50 -3.31 -16.52
C GLY A 87 -2.08 -1.99 -17.07
N LYS A 88 -2.62 -1.12 -16.21
CA LYS A 88 -3.28 0.14 -16.59
C LYS A 88 -2.44 1.40 -16.35
N GLY A 89 -1.24 1.27 -15.78
CA GLY A 89 -0.33 2.40 -15.53
C GLY A 89 -0.59 3.20 -14.24
N TYR A 90 -1.62 2.88 -13.45
CA TYR A 90 -1.96 3.61 -12.21
C TYR A 90 -0.79 3.72 -11.22
N MET A 91 -0.02 2.65 -11.05
CA MET A 91 1.12 2.68 -10.14
C MET A 91 2.26 3.55 -10.68
N THR A 92 2.47 3.57 -12.00
CA THR A 92 3.47 4.46 -12.61
C THR A 92 3.12 5.92 -12.33
N GLU A 93 1.86 6.31 -12.54
CA GLU A 93 1.36 7.64 -12.21
C GLU A 93 1.54 7.96 -10.71
N SER A 94 1.19 7.02 -9.84
CA SER A 94 1.28 7.18 -8.39
C SER A 94 2.72 7.33 -7.89
N VAL A 95 3.65 6.53 -8.41
CA VAL A 95 5.09 6.63 -8.09
C VAL A 95 5.65 7.98 -8.51
N ILE A 96 5.28 8.48 -9.69
CA ILE A 96 5.65 9.82 -10.15
C ILE A 96 5.09 10.86 -9.16
N ALA A 97 3.79 10.79 -8.82
CA ALA A 97 3.17 11.76 -7.93
C ALA A 97 3.89 11.88 -6.57
N VAL A 98 4.30 10.77 -5.96
CA VAL A 98 4.99 10.80 -4.67
C VAL A 98 6.49 11.09 -4.76
N SER A 99 7.11 10.92 -5.92
CA SER A 99 8.54 11.19 -6.12
C SER A 99 8.83 12.66 -6.49
N TYR A 100 7.86 13.35 -7.07
CA TYR A 100 8.03 14.71 -7.60
C TYR A 100 7.60 15.83 -6.65
N THR A 101 7.27 15.52 -5.39
CA THR A 101 6.92 16.53 -4.39
C THR A 101 8.13 17.42 -4.10
N HIS A 102 8.22 18.55 -4.80
CA HIS A 102 9.02 19.69 -4.38
C HIS A 102 8.35 20.26 -3.13
N LEU A 103 8.87 19.87 -1.96
CA LEU A 103 8.75 20.68 -0.75
C LEU A 103 9.74 21.85 -0.84
#